data_AF-A0A916QYW6-F1
#
_entry.id   AF-A0A916QYW6-F1
#
_cell.length_a   1.000
_cell.length_b   1.000
_cell.length_c   1.000
_cell.angle_alpha   90.00
_cell.angle_beta   90.00
_cell.angle_gamma   90.00
#
_symmetry.space_group_name_H-M   'P 1'
#
loop_
_entity.id
_entity.type
_entity.pdbx_description
1 polymer ?
#
loop_
_entity_poly.entity_id
_entity_poly.type
_entity_poly.pdbx_seq_one_letter_code
_entity_poly.pdbx_strand_id
1 'polypeptide(L)'
;MYKNLLSTILKSLGNIANICRILTILLVLGFFVASHTVTTVAALTSTAITAVAGAGSTVMGRSSIEAHKMSTKNARLQNSLEIEKKRVAKLSKESAALRNKDLIRIRGRTTTVKKASSEVLNRVAKRTVRATATNLSSIPGESIPFYGIAIILAATAYELQAACANMKDIYELQVAINPDVSHASDRDTICAMKIPTKQEIWESVKGSPNAAWQSSREKLLEVSDDLKSVEMPTFSRMWKRFAGLIGARLP
;
A
#
# COMPACT_ATOMS: atom_id res chain seq x y z
N MET A 1 -15.67 43.71 27.22
CA MET A 1 -16.42 43.69 25.94
C MET A 1 -16.12 42.45 25.07
N TYR A 2 -14.88 41.95 25.00
CA TYR A 2 -14.48 40.82 24.13
C TYR A 2 -15.04 39.42 24.50
N LYS A 3 -15.26 39.14 25.79
CA LYS A 3 -15.73 37.82 26.26
C LYS A 3 -17.16 37.47 25.81
N ASN A 4 -18.04 38.47 25.72
CA ASN A 4 -19.43 38.26 25.30
C ASN A 4 -19.52 38.01 23.78
N LEU A 5 -18.62 38.62 22.99
CA LEU A 5 -18.54 38.43 21.54
C LEU A 5 -18.06 37.01 21.18
N LEU A 6 -17.01 36.52 21.85
CA LEU A 6 -16.45 35.19 21.62
C LEU A 6 -17.46 34.07 21.97
N SER A 7 -18.17 34.21 23.09
CA SER A 7 -19.23 33.29 23.51
C SER A 7 -20.37 33.22 22.49
N THR A 8 -20.74 34.35 21.90
CA THR A 8 -21.82 34.43 20.90
C THR A 8 -21.41 33.78 19.59
N ILE A 9 -20.15 33.98 19.17
CA ILE A 9 -19.57 33.34 17.97
C ILE A 9 -19.46 31.82 18.15
N LEU A 10 -18.97 31.35 19.30
CA LEU A 10 -18.87 29.91 19.60
C LEU A 10 -20.24 29.22 19.63
N LYS A 11 -21.27 29.87 20.19
CA LYS A 11 -22.65 29.35 20.17
C LYS A 11 -23.23 29.34 18.76
N SER A 12 -22.96 30.37 17.95
CA SER A 12 -23.38 30.44 16.54
C SER A 12 -22.76 29.31 15.71
N LEU A 13 -21.45 29.07 15.85
CA LEU A 13 -20.76 27.96 15.19
C LEU A 13 -21.32 26.59 15.60
N GLY A 14 -21.64 26.40 16.88
CA GLY A 14 -22.29 25.18 17.37
C GLY A 14 -23.68 24.95 16.75
N ASN A 15 -24.48 26.01 16.63
CA ASN A 15 -25.81 25.95 16.02
C ASN A 15 -25.73 25.64 14.51
N ILE A 16 -24.77 26.23 13.80
CA ILE A 16 -24.53 25.96 12.37
C ILE A 16 -24.14 24.48 12.16
N ALA A 17 -23.25 23.95 12.99
CA ALA A 17 -22.84 22.55 12.90
C ALA A 17 -24.01 21.57 13.12
N ASN A 18 -24.93 21.89 14.04
CA ASN A 18 -26.13 21.08 14.28
C ASN A 18 -27.12 21.15 13.11
N ILE A 19 -27.32 22.33 12.51
CA ILE A 19 -28.16 22.50 11.32
C ILE A 19 -27.60 21.69 10.13
N CYS A 20 -26.29 21.73 9.90
CA CYS A 20 -25.65 20.92 8.86
C CYS A 20 -25.82 19.40 9.08
N ARG A 21 -25.76 18.94 10.33
CA ARG A 21 -26.01 17.52 10.67
C ARG A 21 -27.46 17.10 10.40
N ILE A 22 -28.43 17.96 10.71
CA ILE A 22 -29.84 17.67 10.43
C ILE A 22 -30.10 17.64 8.91
N LEU A 23 -29.54 18.60 8.16
CA LEU A 23 -29.67 18.65 6.70
C LEU A 23 -29.05 17.43 6.00
N THR A 24 -27.89 16.97 6.48
CA THR A 24 -27.24 15.76 5.93
C THR A 24 -28.06 14.50 6.22
N ILE A 25 -28.63 14.36 7.42
CA ILE A 25 -29.52 13.25 7.75
C ILE A 25 -30.79 13.26 6.88
N LEU A 26 -31.41 14.43 6.68
CA LEU A 26 -32.59 14.57 5.81
C LEU A 26 -32.29 14.23 4.34
N LEU A 27 -31.12 14.65 3.83
CA LEU A 27 -30.70 14.30 2.46
C LEU A 27 -30.47 12.79 2.30
N VAL A 28 -29.84 12.14 3.27
CA VAL A 28 -29.62 10.68 3.24
C VAL A 28 -30.93 9.90 3.33
N LEU A 29 -31.87 10.34 4.18
CA LEU A 29 -33.22 9.78 4.28
C LEU A 29 -34.01 9.95 2.98
N GLY A 30 -33.96 11.13 2.36
CA GLY A 30 -34.59 11.39 1.07
C GLY A 30 -34.05 10.48 -0.04
N PHE A 31 -32.73 10.25 -0.06
CA PHE A 31 -32.10 9.34 -1.02
C PHE A 31 -32.51 7.87 -0.79
N PHE A 32 -32.66 7.45 0.47
CA PHE A 32 -33.09 6.09 0.81
C PHE A 32 -34.55 5.80 0.42
N VAL A 33 -35.44 6.77 0.62
CA VAL A 33 -36.86 6.67 0.24
C VAL A 33 -37.00 6.64 -1.29
N ALA A 34 -36.26 7.48 -2.01
CA ALA A 34 -36.24 7.45 -3.49
C ALA A 34 -35.71 6.10 -4.03
N SER A 35 -34.78 5.45 -3.33
CA SER A 35 -34.26 4.14 -3.73
C SER A 35 -35.26 2.99 -3.54
N HIS A 36 -36.32 3.15 -2.74
CA HIS A 36 -37.32 2.09 -2.47
C HIS A 36 -38.64 2.25 -3.24
N THR A 37 -38.80 3.33 -4.03
CA THR A 37 -39.98 3.53 -4.90
C THR A 37 -39.77 3.07 -6.34
N VAL A 38 -38.52 2.80 -6.75
CA VAL A 38 -38.20 2.31 -8.11
C VAL A 38 -38.63 0.85 -8.32
N THR A 39 -38.76 0.05 -7.25
CA THR A 39 -39.17 -1.35 -7.34
C THR A 39 -40.69 -1.55 -7.43
N THR A 40 -41.51 -0.57 -7.05
CA THR A 40 -42.99 -0.69 -7.14
C THR A 40 -43.55 -0.16 -8.47
N VAL A 41 -42.86 0.80 -9.12
CA VAL A 41 -43.27 1.28 -10.46
C VAL A 41 -42.96 0.25 -11.55
N ALA A 42 -41.97 -0.62 -11.35
CA ALA A 42 -41.70 -1.75 -12.25
C ALA A 42 -42.78 -2.85 -12.21
N ALA A 43 -43.59 -2.91 -11.14
CA ALA A 43 -44.69 -3.87 -11.03
C ALA A 43 -46.00 -3.39 -11.67
N LEU A 44 -46.20 -2.07 -11.80
CA LEU A 44 -47.41 -1.47 -12.37
C LEU A 44 -47.41 -1.38 -13.91
N THR A 45 -46.26 -1.53 -14.56
CA THR A 45 -46.18 -1.52 -16.04
C THR A 45 -46.54 -2.87 -16.68
N SER A 46 -46.70 -3.95 -15.92
CA SER A 46 -47.09 -5.25 -16.49
C SER A 46 -48.60 -5.41 -16.70
N THR A 47 -49.46 -4.65 -16.00
CA THR A 47 -50.92 -4.79 -16.11
C THR A 47 -51.53 -3.93 -17.23
N ALA A 48 -50.84 -2.88 -17.68
CA ALA A 48 -51.33 -1.99 -18.74
C ALA A 48 -51.15 -2.54 -20.17
N ILE A 49 -50.31 -3.58 -20.37
CA ILE A 49 -50.05 -4.14 -21.70
C ILE A 49 -51.19 -5.06 -22.18
N THR A 50 -52.01 -5.58 -21.28
CA THR A 50 -53.11 -6.50 -21.62
C THR A 50 -54.39 -5.83 -22.12
N ALA A 51 -54.52 -4.50 -22.03
CA ALA A 51 -55.76 -3.79 -22.41
C ALA A 51 -55.87 -3.45 -23.91
N VAL A 52 -54.76 -3.45 -24.66
CA VAL A 52 -54.76 -3.02 -26.08
C VAL A 52 -54.93 -4.20 -27.06
N ALA A 53 -54.86 -5.45 -26.60
CA ALA A 53 -55.03 -6.62 -27.47
C ALA A 53 -56.49 -6.91 -27.88
N GLY A 54 -57.47 -6.23 -27.26
CA GLY A 54 -58.90 -6.51 -27.43
C GLY A 54 -59.63 -5.74 -28.54
N ALA A 55 -58.99 -4.79 -29.23
CA ALA A 55 -59.64 -3.96 -30.25
C ALA A 55 -58.88 -4.02 -31.58
N GLY A 56 -59.20 -5.01 -32.43
CA GLY A 56 -58.54 -5.18 -33.72
C GLY A 56 -59.23 -6.20 -34.64
N SER A 57 -60.54 -6.08 -34.86
CA SER A 57 -61.32 -7.02 -35.67
C SER A 57 -61.55 -6.61 -37.14
N THR A 58 -60.64 -5.86 -37.77
CA THR A 58 -60.75 -5.51 -39.22
C THR A 58 -59.44 -5.46 -40.01
N VAL A 59 -58.35 -6.13 -39.56
CA VAL A 59 -57.09 -6.24 -40.34
C VAL A 59 -56.55 -7.69 -40.35
N MET A 60 -57.37 -8.70 -40.67
CA MET A 60 -56.95 -10.11 -40.54
C MET A 60 -55.86 -10.59 -41.53
N GLY A 61 -55.66 -9.89 -42.66
CA GLY A 61 -54.63 -10.26 -43.65
C GLY A 61 -53.22 -9.72 -43.36
N ARG A 62 -53.12 -8.50 -42.80
CA ARG A 62 -51.82 -7.88 -42.41
C ARG A 62 -51.42 -8.24 -40.98
N SER A 63 -52.39 -8.39 -40.07
CA SER A 63 -52.18 -8.78 -38.67
C SER A 63 -51.56 -10.17 -38.54
N SER A 64 -52.01 -11.15 -39.35
CA SER A 64 -51.45 -12.50 -39.32
C SER A 64 -50.00 -12.54 -39.79
N ILE A 65 -49.64 -11.77 -40.83
CA ILE A 65 -48.26 -11.65 -41.33
C ILE A 65 -47.37 -10.94 -40.31
N GLU A 66 -47.84 -9.86 -39.68
CA GLU A 66 -47.09 -9.16 -38.63
C GLU A 66 -46.95 -10.00 -37.35
N ALA A 67 -47.98 -10.72 -36.95
CA ALA A 67 -47.93 -11.68 -35.84
C ALA A 67 -46.95 -12.82 -36.13
N HIS A 68 -46.95 -13.37 -37.35
CA HIS A 68 -46.00 -14.40 -37.75
C HIS A 68 -44.56 -13.87 -37.80
N LYS A 69 -44.36 -12.65 -38.33
CA LYS A 69 -43.06 -11.96 -38.34
C LYS A 69 -42.55 -11.68 -36.93
N MET A 70 -43.44 -11.28 -36.02
CA MET A 70 -43.11 -11.05 -34.61
C MET A 70 -42.78 -12.34 -33.88
N SER A 71 -43.56 -13.41 -34.09
CA SER A 71 -43.29 -14.74 -33.56
C SER A 71 -41.93 -15.26 -34.05
N THR A 72 -41.64 -15.10 -35.34
CA THR A 72 -40.35 -15.48 -35.92
C THR A 72 -39.19 -14.66 -35.36
N LYS A 73 -39.38 -13.34 -35.14
CA LYS A 73 -38.39 -12.49 -34.47
C LYS A 73 -38.17 -12.90 -33.01
N ASN A 74 -39.24 -13.19 -32.28
CA ASN A 74 -39.14 -13.65 -30.89
C ASN A 74 -38.38 -14.97 -30.79
N ALA A 75 -38.66 -15.93 -31.66
CA ALA A 75 -37.92 -17.19 -31.72
C ALA A 75 -36.42 -16.96 -32.06
N ARG A 76 -36.13 -16.07 -33.02
CA ARG A 76 -34.74 -15.69 -33.33
C ARG A 76 -34.04 -15.02 -32.16
N LEU A 77 -34.71 -14.09 -31.49
CA LEU A 77 -34.17 -13.38 -30.32
C LEU A 77 -33.94 -14.32 -29.14
N GLN A 78 -34.84 -15.29 -28.92
CA GLN A 78 -34.66 -16.34 -27.92
C GLN A 78 -33.42 -17.19 -28.22
N ASN A 79 -33.25 -17.63 -29.48
CA ASN A 79 -32.04 -18.34 -29.90
C ASN A 79 -30.77 -17.51 -29.71
N SER A 80 -30.79 -16.23 -30.09
CA SER A 80 -29.65 -15.32 -29.86
C SER A 80 -29.33 -15.17 -28.37
N LEU A 81 -30.35 -15.02 -27.52
CA LEU A 81 -30.20 -14.91 -26.08
C LEU A 81 -29.60 -16.19 -25.48
N GLU A 82 -30.01 -17.36 -25.94
CA GLU A 82 -29.42 -18.63 -25.51
C GLU A 82 -27.94 -18.76 -25.92
N ILE A 83 -27.61 -18.35 -27.14
CA ILE A 83 -26.23 -18.34 -27.63
C ILE A 83 -25.37 -17.41 -26.78
N GLU A 84 -25.84 -16.19 -26.49
CA GLU A 84 -25.12 -15.24 -25.65
C GLU A 84 -25.00 -15.74 -24.20
N LYS A 85 -26.06 -16.33 -23.62
CA LYS A 85 -25.99 -16.97 -22.29
C LYS A 85 -24.92 -18.06 -22.24
N LYS A 86 -24.83 -18.91 -23.27
CA LYS A 86 -23.80 -19.95 -23.38
C LYS A 86 -22.39 -19.33 -23.49
N ARG A 87 -22.25 -18.24 -24.27
CA ARG A 87 -20.98 -17.52 -24.42
C ARG A 87 -20.52 -16.88 -23.11
N VAL A 88 -21.43 -16.20 -22.40
CA VAL A 88 -21.16 -15.62 -21.07
C VAL A 88 -20.79 -16.70 -20.07
N ALA A 89 -21.50 -17.83 -20.05
CA ALA A 89 -21.16 -18.95 -19.17
C ALA A 89 -19.77 -19.56 -19.48
N LYS A 90 -19.41 -19.67 -20.77
CA LYS A 90 -18.09 -20.14 -21.19
C LYS A 90 -16.98 -19.17 -20.78
N LEU A 91 -17.12 -17.88 -21.09
CA LEU A 91 -16.16 -16.84 -20.70
C LEU A 91 -16.01 -16.72 -19.18
N SER A 92 -17.11 -16.87 -18.44
CA SER A 92 -17.09 -16.91 -16.98
C SER A 92 -16.27 -18.09 -16.44
N LYS A 93 -16.46 -19.29 -16.99
CA LYS A 93 -15.67 -20.48 -16.62
C LYS A 93 -14.19 -20.34 -16.97
N GLU A 94 -13.88 -19.81 -18.15
CA GLU A 94 -12.50 -19.58 -18.60
C GLU A 94 -11.80 -18.52 -17.74
N SER A 95 -12.49 -17.42 -17.41
CA SER A 95 -12.01 -16.40 -16.46
C SER A 95 -11.76 -16.98 -15.07
N ALA A 96 -12.67 -17.83 -14.56
CA ALA A 96 -12.47 -18.50 -13.28
C ALA A 96 -11.27 -19.47 -13.31
N ALA A 97 -11.09 -20.22 -14.40
CA ALA A 97 -9.95 -21.11 -14.58
C ALA A 97 -8.61 -20.35 -14.66
N LEU A 98 -8.58 -19.22 -15.38
CA LEU A 98 -7.41 -18.34 -15.45
C LEU A 98 -7.09 -17.71 -14.09
N ARG A 99 -8.10 -17.25 -13.35
CA ARG A 99 -7.93 -16.74 -11.98
C ARG A 99 -7.35 -17.78 -11.02
N ASN A 100 -7.66 -19.06 -11.22
CA ASN A 100 -7.10 -20.14 -10.42
C ASN A 100 -5.64 -20.46 -10.75
N LYS A 101 -5.18 -20.16 -11.97
CA LYS A 101 -3.75 -20.30 -12.34
C LYS A 101 -2.87 -19.26 -11.65
N ASP A 102 -3.43 -18.11 -11.26
CA ASP A 102 -2.71 -17.06 -10.53
C ASP A 102 -2.67 -17.29 -9.01
N LEU A 103 -3.17 -18.44 -8.53
CA LEU A 103 -3.15 -18.76 -7.11
C LEU A 103 -1.79 -19.36 -6.72
N ILE A 104 -1.14 -18.69 -5.78
CA ILE A 104 0.11 -19.14 -5.15
C ILE A 104 -0.13 -19.40 -3.68
N ARG A 105 0.69 -20.27 -3.09
CA ARG A 105 0.64 -20.56 -1.65
C ARG A 105 1.82 -19.90 -0.97
N ILE A 106 1.53 -18.93 -0.11
CA ILE A 106 2.52 -18.18 0.66
C ILE A 106 2.10 -18.17 2.13
N ARG A 107 3.03 -18.49 3.04
CA ARG A 107 2.77 -18.55 4.50
C ARG A 107 1.55 -19.40 4.90
N GLY A 108 1.38 -20.55 4.26
CA GLY A 108 0.27 -21.47 4.52
C GLY A 108 -1.10 -20.98 4.03
N ARG A 109 -1.17 -19.88 3.27
CA ARG A 109 -2.41 -19.35 2.69
C ARG A 109 -2.34 -19.35 1.16
N THR A 110 -3.44 -19.77 0.52
CA THR A 110 -3.60 -19.65 -0.92
C THR A 110 -4.17 -18.28 -1.26
N THR A 111 -3.50 -17.54 -2.13
CA THR A 111 -3.89 -16.18 -2.53
C THR A 111 -3.47 -15.93 -3.98
N THR A 112 -4.01 -14.90 -4.62
CA THR A 112 -3.53 -14.49 -5.93
C THR A 112 -2.13 -13.85 -5.84
N VAL A 113 -1.33 -13.99 -6.89
CA VAL A 113 -0.03 -13.30 -7.03
C VAL A 113 -0.18 -11.81 -6.75
N LYS A 114 -1.17 -11.14 -7.36
CA LYS A 114 -1.43 -9.71 -7.16
C LYS A 114 -1.59 -9.32 -5.68
N LYS A 115 -2.38 -10.11 -4.94
CA LYS A 115 -2.63 -9.84 -3.52
C LYS A 115 -1.38 -10.12 -2.67
N ALA A 116 -0.67 -11.22 -2.94
CA ALA A 116 0.58 -11.54 -2.25
C ALA A 116 1.65 -10.46 -2.47
N SER A 117 1.87 -10.05 -3.73
CA SER A 117 2.82 -9.00 -4.07
C SER A 117 2.44 -7.67 -3.45
N SER A 118 1.16 -7.28 -3.49
CA SER A 118 0.69 -6.06 -2.83
C SER A 118 0.92 -6.07 -1.31
N GLU A 119 0.70 -7.21 -0.64
CA GLU A 119 0.94 -7.34 0.79
C GLU A 119 2.44 -7.26 1.14
N VAL A 120 3.29 -7.93 0.38
CA VAL A 120 4.76 -7.87 0.50
C VAL A 120 5.24 -6.44 0.31
N LEU A 121 4.83 -5.78 -0.78
CA LEU A 121 5.19 -4.39 -1.07
C LEU A 121 4.75 -3.44 0.04
N ASN A 122 3.53 -3.59 0.57
CA ASN A 122 3.06 -2.76 1.67
C ASN A 122 3.89 -2.94 2.95
N ARG A 123 4.30 -4.18 3.28
CA ARG A 123 5.18 -4.43 4.43
C ARG A 123 6.57 -3.84 4.22
N VAL A 124 7.15 -4.04 3.02
CA VAL A 124 8.46 -3.48 2.66
C VAL A 124 8.42 -1.95 2.72
N ALA A 125 7.40 -1.31 2.14
CA ALA A 125 7.23 0.14 2.19
C ALA A 125 7.11 0.64 3.64
N LYS A 126 6.28 0.01 4.46
CA LYS A 126 6.11 0.38 5.88
C LYS A 126 7.40 0.23 6.69
N ARG A 127 8.19 -0.83 6.46
CA ARG A 127 9.49 -1.01 7.12
C ARG A 127 10.52 0.01 6.64
N THR A 128 10.56 0.28 5.34
CA THR A 128 11.47 1.25 4.73
C THR A 128 11.21 2.65 5.29
N VAL A 129 9.95 3.10 5.33
CA VAL A 129 9.58 4.39 5.94
C VAL A 129 10.05 4.50 7.39
N ARG A 130 9.89 3.44 8.18
CA ARG A 130 10.33 3.43 9.59
C ARG A 130 11.85 3.43 9.73
N ALA A 131 12.57 2.68 8.90
CA ALA A 131 14.03 2.65 8.90
C ALA A 131 14.59 4.03 8.53
N THR A 132 14.07 4.64 7.46
CA THR A 132 14.44 6.01 7.06
C THR A 132 14.12 7.02 8.14
N ALA A 133 12.93 6.95 8.76
CA ALA A 133 12.58 7.84 9.86
C ALA A 133 13.50 7.66 11.08
N THR A 134 13.90 6.42 11.38
CA THR A 134 14.82 6.10 12.47
C THR A 134 16.19 6.74 12.21
N ASN A 135 16.75 6.53 11.01
CA ASN A 135 18.02 7.12 10.59
C ASN A 135 17.97 8.67 10.55
N LEU A 136 16.86 9.27 10.11
CA LEU A 136 16.73 10.74 10.15
C LEU A 136 16.65 11.25 11.59
N SER A 137 15.93 10.54 12.47
CA SER A 137 15.77 10.91 13.87
C SER A 137 17.02 10.69 14.71
N SER A 138 17.95 9.84 14.27
CA SER A 138 19.19 9.56 14.99
C SER A 138 20.24 10.64 14.80
N ILE A 139 20.21 11.41 13.70
CA ILE A 139 21.22 12.44 13.35
C ILE A 139 21.62 13.33 14.54
N PRO A 140 20.71 13.94 15.33
CA PRO A 140 21.11 14.76 16.46
C PRO A 140 21.86 13.97 17.54
N GLY A 141 21.46 12.71 17.78
CA GLY A 141 22.10 11.82 18.74
C GLY A 141 23.47 11.31 18.25
N GLU A 142 23.61 11.03 16.96
CA GLU A 142 24.88 10.66 16.31
C GLU A 142 25.91 11.78 16.39
N SER A 143 25.44 13.03 16.40
CA SER A 143 26.27 14.23 16.51
C SER A 143 26.85 14.43 17.92
N ILE A 144 26.37 13.71 18.94
CA ILE A 144 26.90 13.77 20.31
C ILE A 144 28.23 12.99 20.36
N PRO A 145 29.35 13.62 20.74
CA PRO A 145 30.63 12.90 20.86
C PRO A 145 30.53 11.67 21.77
N PHE A 146 31.15 10.55 21.37
CA PHE A 146 31.19 9.25 22.06
C PHE A 146 29.87 8.49 22.16
N TYR A 147 28.80 9.16 22.60
CA TYR A 147 27.47 8.59 22.69
C TYR A 147 26.84 8.35 21.31
N GLY A 148 27.24 9.16 20.32
CA GLY A 148 26.82 8.99 18.93
C GLY A 148 27.16 7.62 18.36
N ILE A 149 28.27 6.99 18.78
CA ILE A 149 28.60 5.61 18.36
C ILE A 149 27.51 4.63 18.79
N ALA A 150 26.99 4.76 20.02
CA ALA A 150 25.93 3.88 20.49
C ALA A 150 24.62 4.11 19.72
N ILE A 151 24.33 5.37 19.35
CA ILE A 151 23.16 5.72 18.53
C ILE A 151 23.30 5.16 17.12
N ILE A 152 24.45 5.32 16.46
CA ILE A 152 24.74 4.75 15.13
C ILE A 152 24.54 3.24 15.16
N LEU A 153 25.15 2.54 16.13
CA LEU A 153 25.02 1.08 16.24
C LEU A 153 23.57 0.63 16.46
N ALA A 154 22.79 1.37 17.24
CA ALA A 154 21.37 1.08 17.43
C ALA A 154 20.55 1.30 16.15
N ALA A 155 20.79 2.40 15.43
CA ALA A 155 20.14 2.69 14.16
C ALA A 155 20.49 1.65 13.09
N THR A 156 21.78 1.31 12.96
CA THR A 156 22.26 0.26 12.06
C THR A 156 21.68 -1.12 12.42
N ALA A 157 21.53 -1.44 13.71
CA ALA A 157 20.88 -2.69 14.14
C ALA A 157 19.41 -2.76 13.72
N TYR A 158 18.69 -1.66 13.86
CA TYR A 158 17.33 -1.56 13.38
C TYR A 158 17.24 -1.70 11.85
N GLU A 159 18.12 -1.01 11.12
CA GLU A 159 18.17 -1.05 9.67
C GLU A 159 18.48 -2.46 9.15
N LEU A 160 19.46 -3.14 9.73
CA LEU A 160 19.82 -4.51 9.34
C LEU A 160 18.68 -5.50 9.63
N GLN A 161 18.00 -5.35 10.77
CA GLN A 161 16.80 -6.13 11.08
C GLN A 161 15.70 -5.91 10.02
N ALA A 162 15.45 -4.66 9.65
CA ALA A 162 14.44 -4.32 8.64
C ALA A 162 14.83 -4.86 7.25
N ALA A 163 16.10 -4.75 6.86
CA ALA A 163 16.63 -5.27 5.61
C ALA A 163 16.50 -6.80 5.54
N CYS A 164 16.92 -7.52 6.58
CA CYS A 164 16.76 -8.98 6.66
C CYS A 164 15.27 -9.40 6.57
N ALA A 165 14.37 -8.68 7.23
CA ALA A 165 12.92 -8.94 7.15
C ALA A 165 12.36 -8.68 5.75
N ASN A 166 12.84 -7.65 5.05
CA ASN A 166 12.46 -7.37 3.67
C ASN A 166 12.95 -8.49 2.72
N MET A 167 14.20 -8.94 2.87
CA MET A 167 14.74 -10.03 2.07
C MET A 167 14.00 -11.36 2.31
N LYS A 168 13.57 -11.63 3.54
CA LYS A 168 12.70 -12.78 3.84
C LYS A 168 11.34 -12.68 3.13
N ASP A 169 10.68 -11.53 3.22
CA ASP A 169 9.39 -11.30 2.56
C ASP A 169 9.48 -11.46 1.03
N ILE A 170 10.56 -10.94 0.42
CA ILE A 170 10.82 -11.05 -1.01
C ILE A 170 11.12 -12.50 -1.40
N TYR A 171 11.98 -13.19 -0.65
CA TYR A 171 12.31 -14.58 -0.91
C TYR A 171 11.08 -15.50 -0.83
N GLU A 172 10.25 -15.34 0.20
CA GLU A 172 9.02 -16.13 0.33
C GLU A 172 8.05 -15.92 -0.84
N LEU A 173 8.00 -14.69 -1.37
CA LEU A 173 7.22 -14.39 -2.57
C LEU A 173 7.83 -15.03 -3.82
N GLN A 174 9.15 -14.96 -3.99
CA GLN A 174 9.85 -15.59 -5.10
C GLN A 174 9.60 -17.10 -5.11
N VAL A 175 9.81 -17.79 -3.97
CA VAL A 175 9.54 -19.23 -3.84
C VAL A 175 8.09 -19.56 -4.16
N ALA A 176 7.13 -18.73 -3.74
CA ALA A 176 5.73 -18.97 -4.01
C ALA A 176 5.34 -18.77 -5.49
N ILE A 177 6.03 -17.89 -6.22
CA ILE A 177 5.78 -17.60 -7.65
C ILE A 177 6.55 -18.58 -8.54
N ASN A 178 7.84 -18.70 -8.33
CA ASN A 178 8.75 -19.54 -9.10
C ASN A 178 9.93 -20.00 -8.21
N PRO A 179 9.89 -21.24 -7.69
CA PRO A 179 10.95 -21.80 -6.85
C PRO A 179 12.33 -21.80 -7.50
N ASP A 180 12.41 -22.00 -8.82
CA ASP A 180 13.65 -22.25 -9.55
C ASP A 180 14.54 -21.00 -9.69
N VAL A 181 13.97 -19.81 -9.48
CA VAL A 181 14.67 -18.51 -9.57
C VAL A 181 14.82 -17.83 -8.21
N SER A 182 14.57 -18.56 -7.11
CA SER A 182 14.62 -17.97 -5.77
C SER A 182 16.07 -17.79 -5.29
N HIS A 183 16.44 -16.55 -4.95
CA HIS A 183 17.80 -16.20 -4.52
C HIS A 183 17.93 -16.22 -2.98
N ALA A 184 18.19 -17.41 -2.42
CA ALA A 184 18.40 -17.57 -0.98
C ALA A 184 19.67 -16.88 -0.46
N SER A 185 20.73 -16.85 -1.28
CA SER A 185 22.07 -16.37 -0.92
C SER A 185 22.08 -14.94 -0.40
N ASP A 186 21.35 -14.04 -1.04
CA ASP A 186 21.40 -12.61 -0.74
C ASP A 186 20.70 -12.31 0.58
N ARG A 187 19.56 -12.97 0.81
CA ARG A 187 18.87 -12.93 2.11
C ARG A 187 19.78 -13.43 3.21
N ASP A 188 20.41 -14.58 3.02
CA ASP A 188 21.23 -15.22 4.05
C ASP A 188 22.47 -14.37 4.36
N THR A 189 23.08 -13.78 3.33
CA THR A 189 24.19 -12.81 3.46
C THR A 189 23.79 -11.61 4.31
N ILE A 190 22.68 -10.95 3.98
CA ILE A 190 22.20 -9.76 4.72
C ILE A 190 21.83 -10.13 6.16
N CYS A 191 21.11 -11.23 6.36
CA CYS A 191 20.70 -11.69 7.68
C CYS A 191 21.86 -12.16 8.56
N ALA A 192 23.03 -12.49 7.99
CA ALA A 192 24.21 -12.94 8.72
C ALA A 192 25.23 -11.83 9.01
N MET A 193 24.99 -10.59 8.54
CA MET A 193 25.90 -9.47 8.82
C MET A 193 25.99 -9.22 10.33
N LYS A 194 27.21 -9.01 10.82
CA LYS A 194 27.48 -8.70 12.22
C LYS A 194 27.71 -7.22 12.41
N ILE A 195 27.14 -6.68 13.48
CA ILE A 195 27.33 -5.30 13.88
C ILE A 195 28.45 -5.26 14.92
N PRO A 196 29.48 -4.43 14.72
CA PRO A 196 30.57 -4.30 15.68
C PRO A 196 30.08 -3.68 16.99
N THR A 197 30.82 -3.92 18.06
CA THR A 197 30.60 -3.32 19.36
C THR A 197 31.09 -1.87 19.40
N LYS A 198 30.59 -1.11 20.39
CA LYS A 198 31.04 0.27 20.64
C LYS A 198 32.55 0.33 20.85
N GLN A 199 33.11 -0.62 21.59
CA GLN A 199 34.54 -0.72 21.88
C GLN A 199 35.36 -0.97 20.62
N GLU A 200 34.95 -1.93 19.79
CA GLU A 200 35.64 -2.22 18.52
C GLU A 200 35.66 -1.00 17.59
N ILE A 201 34.54 -0.28 17.46
CA ILE A 201 34.49 0.97 16.69
C ILE A 201 35.41 2.03 17.29
N TRP A 202 35.38 2.19 18.62
CA TRP A 202 36.19 3.19 19.31
C TRP A 202 37.68 2.93 19.15
N GLU A 203 38.11 1.68 19.33
CA GLU A 203 39.51 1.26 19.17
C GLU A 203 39.99 1.44 17.73
N SER A 204 39.15 1.07 16.75
CA SER A 204 39.43 1.26 15.33
C SER A 204 39.66 2.74 14.98
N VAL A 205 38.75 3.63 15.39
CA VAL A 205 38.87 5.07 15.14
C VAL A 205 40.04 5.68 15.92
N LYS A 206 40.27 5.25 17.16
CA LYS A 206 41.40 5.72 17.98
C LYS A 206 42.75 5.32 17.41
N GLY A 207 42.87 4.09 16.91
CA GLY A 207 44.11 3.53 16.36
C GLY A 207 44.45 4.11 14.99
N SER A 208 43.45 4.35 14.13
CA SER A 208 43.67 4.87 12.78
C SER A 208 42.49 5.70 12.26
N PRO A 209 42.33 6.95 12.71
CA PRO A 209 41.21 7.79 12.31
C PRO A 209 41.22 8.11 10.80
N ASN A 210 42.42 8.23 10.20
CA ASN A 210 42.56 8.41 8.76
C ASN A 210 42.02 7.19 7.99
N ALA A 211 42.31 5.97 8.42
CA ALA A 211 41.83 4.77 7.75
C ALA A 211 40.30 4.63 7.87
N ALA A 212 39.75 4.92 9.05
CA ALA A 212 38.29 4.92 9.27
C ALA A 212 37.58 5.94 8.36
N TRP A 213 38.16 7.13 8.20
CA TRP A 213 37.66 8.16 7.28
C TRP A 213 37.66 7.70 5.82
N GLN A 214 38.81 7.20 5.33
CA GLN A 214 38.95 6.80 3.93
C GLN A 214 38.03 5.64 3.58
N SER A 215 37.95 4.62 4.43
CA SER A 215 37.08 3.46 4.19
C SER A 215 35.59 3.83 4.13
N SER A 216 35.16 4.76 5.00
CA SER A 216 33.77 5.26 4.97
C SER A 216 33.51 6.10 3.72
N ARG A 217 34.46 6.98 3.36
CA ARG A 217 34.33 7.88 2.21
C ARG A 217 34.27 7.12 0.88
N GLU A 218 35.12 6.11 0.70
CA GLU A 218 35.14 5.27 -0.51
C GLU A 218 33.76 4.65 -0.78
N LYS A 219 33.17 4.00 0.22
CA LYS A 219 31.85 3.35 0.08
C LYS A 219 30.72 4.34 -0.13
N LEU A 220 30.74 5.49 0.54
CA LEU A 220 29.67 6.48 0.41
C LEU A 220 29.70 7.22 -0.93
N LEU A 221 30.89 7.37 -1.54
CA LEU A 221 31.05 7.94 -2.88
C LEU A 221 30.49 7.03 -3.99
N GLU A 222 30.29 5.74 -3.75
CA GLU A 222 29.55 4.86 -4.67
C GLU A 222 28.05 5.23 -4.76
N VAL A 223 27.53 5.91 -3.74
CA VAL A 223 26.09 6.21 -3.60
C VAL A 223 25.79 7.69 -3.86
N SER A 224 26.65 8.61 -3.41
CA SER A 224 26.47 10.06 -3.62
C SER A 224 27.80 10.80 -3.78
N ASP A 225 27.79 11.80 -4.65
CA ASP A 225 28.92 12.70 -4.90
C ASP A 225 29.09 13.78 -3.81
N ASP A 226 28.16 13.90 -2.85
CA ASP A 226 28.16 14.96 -1.83
C ASP A 226 29.42 14.98 -0.95
N LEU A 227 30.12 13.85 -0.80
CA LEU A 227 31.37 13.75 -0.04
C LEU A 227 32.63 14.16 -0.82
N LYS A 228 32.52 14.49 -2.12
CA LYS A 228 33.68 14.88 -2.93
C LYS A 228 34.35 16.14 -2.40
N SER A 229 33.55 17.12 -1.97
CA SER A 229 34.01 18.42 -1.46
C SER A 229 34.32 18.42 0.04
N VAL A 230 34.00 17.33 0.76
CA VAL A 230 34.27 17.24 2.19
C VAL A 230 35.73 16.85 2.40
N GLU A 231 36.54 17.82 2.84
CA GLU A 231 37.94 17.59 3.18
C GLU A 231 38.08 16.74 4.45
N MET A 232 39.13 15.93 4.49
CA MET A 232 39.44 15.11 5.66
C MET A 232 39.79 16.01 6.87
N PRO A 233 39.19 15.79 8.05
CA PRO A 233 39.52 16.56 9.25
C PRO A 233 40.99 16.40 9.65
N THR A 234 41.61 17.45 10.19
CA THR A 234 42.95 17.33 10.79
C THR A 234 42.86 16.71 12.19
N PHE A 235 42.98 15.38 12.26
CA PHE A 235 42.88 14.65 13.52
C PHE A 235 44.02 14.95 14.51
N SER A 236 45.20 15.42 14.09
CA SER A 236 46.42 15.43 14.92
C SER A 236 46.39 16.30 16.19
N ARG A 237 45.75 17.48 16.18
CA ARG A 237 45.78 18.43 17.32
C ARG A 237 44.53 18.33 18.20
N MET A 238 43.36 18.16 17.57
CA MET A 238 42.08 18.04 18.25
C MET A 238 41.92 16.67 18.91
N TRP A 239 42.30 15.59 18.22
CA TRP A 239 42.23 14.22 18.75
C TRP A 239 43.21 14.01 19.91
N LYS A 240 44.43 14.56 19.86
CA LYS A 240 45.38 14.46 20.99
C LYS A 240 44.85 15.13 22.27
N ARG A 241 44.23 16.31 22.16
CA ARG A 241 43.59 16.98 23.31
C ARG A 241 42.36 16.22 23.81
N PHE A 242 41.50 15.73 22.90
CA PHE A 242 40.29 14.99 23.26
C PHE A 242 40.60 13.59 23.82
N ALA A 243 41.44 12.79 23.15
CA ALA A 243 41.82 11.45 23.59
C ALA A 243 42.54 11.46 24.94
N GLY A 244 43.32 12.50 25.26
CA GLY A 244 43.92 12.66 26.59
C GLY A 244 42.89 12.96 27.69
N LEU A 245 41.85 13.73 27.38
CA LEU A 245 40.79 14.13 28.34
C LEU A 245 39.79 12.99 28.61
N ILE A 246 39.55 12.13 27.60
CA ILE A 246 38.64 10.99 27.69
C ILE A 246 39.34 9.68 28.06
N GLY A 247 40.61 9.49 27.69
CA GLY A 247 41.41 8.32 28.09
C GLY A 247 41.60 8.18 29.60
N ALA A 248 41.41 9.26 30.36
CA ALA A 248 41.41 9.25 31.83
C ALA A 248 40.03 8.93 32.45
N ARG A 249 38.96 8.76 31.65
CA ARG A 249 37.57 8.73 32.14
C ARG A 249 36.67 7.63 31.55
N LEU A 250 37.18 6.80 30.65
CA LEU A 250 36.47 5.60 30.20
C LEU A 250 36.83 4.44 31.14
N PRO A 251 35.86 3.77 31.79
CA PRO A 251 36.10 2.47 32.41
C PRO A 251 36.43 1.40 31.36
#